data_AF-A0A7W1HGJ9-F1
#
_entry.id   AF-A0A7W1HGJ9-F1
#
_cell.length_a   1.000
_cell.length_b   1.000
_cell.length_c   1.000
_cell.angle_alpha   90.00
_cell.angle_beta   90.00
_cell.angle_gamma   90.00
#
_symmetry.space_group_name_H-M   'P 1'
#
loop_
_entity.id
_entity.type
_entity.pdbx_description
1 polymer ?
#
loop_
_entity_poly.entity_id
_entity_poly.type
_entity_poly.pdbx_seq_one_letter_code
_entity_poly.pdbx_strand_id
1 'polypeptide(L)'
;MKTLKPIKKMSKEGREKRVLLALVEYYIKSGKPVGSSILKEVDVGDLSSATIRNYFARLEEEGYLIQQHISGGRLPTEKAFRLYAQEHIESRGLAAEIEKNCRSIDNNDSRKITSYLQLAAEELSRLTNSAIFLSAPRFDHDFITAIKFISIDNTHGLCVIITDFGVIKTEVIYVEKKLSAFSIKRIEDYFQWRLTGHNPPHNIEIDEEQLAQKIYNELLVRYIVGYSNFTDYEIYRTGFSKLITYPEFYDATQLATSLSLFENSHSMRLLLKECSKHNAMKFWIGTDLEPYSTLTPNCSILAMPYRINSHPVGAIGLLSSMRIPYDKLFALLYLFADIISETVTRNIYKFKIKYRQPQQSPLSFDIQNSQLLHQTEPLLLEDMNTILGVE
;
A
#
# COMPACT_ATOMS: atom_id res chain seq x y z
N MET A 1 22.02 19.86 18.58
CA MET A 1 22.84 19.55 17.39
C MET A 1 23.66 18.30 17.70
N LYS A 2 23.42 17.16 17.03
CA LYS A 2 24.32 16.01 17.17
C LYS A 2 25.56 16.32 16.33
N THR A 3 26.66 16.61 17.00
CA THR A 3 27.99 16.73 16.41
C THR A 3 28.35 15.43 15.71
N LEU A 4 28.62 15.52 14.40
CA LEU A 4 29.15 14.43 13.60
C LEU A 4 30.46 13.95 14.25
N LYS A 5 30.59 12.64 14.51
CA LYS A 5 31.80 12.03 15.11
C LYS A 5 33.07 12.44 14.33
N PRO A 6 34.24 12.56 14.97
CA PRO A 6 35.48 12.89 14.27
C PRO A 6 35.95 11.65 13.50
N ILE A 7 36.12 11.77 12.18
CA ILE A 7 36.45 10.65 11.29
C ILE A 7 37.88 10.80 10.78
N LYS A 8 38.64 9.71 10.92
CA LYS A 8 39.83 9.32 10.13
C LYS A 8 39.85 9.99 8.74
N LYS A 9 41.01 10.54 8.34
CA LYS A 9 41.26 11.29 7.09
C LYS A 9 40.40 10.78 5.90
N MET A 10 39.24 11.40 5.70
CA MET A 10 38.24 11.02 4.69
C MET A 10 38.81 11.12 3.27
N SER A 11 38.45 10.20 2.38
CA SER A 11 38.81 10.26 0.96
C SER A 11 38.20 11.50 0.29
N LYS A 12 38.75 11.92 -0.86
CA LYS A 12 38.24 13.06 -1.63
C LYS A 12 36.76 12.88 -2.01
N GLU A 13 36.39 11.66 -2.41
CA GLU A 13 35.01 11.27 -2.72
C GLU A 13 34.09 11.34 -1.49
N GLY A 14 34.57 10.90 -0.32
CA GLY A 14 33.81 11.01 0.93
C GLY A 14 33.50 12.46 1.31
N ARG A 15 34.44 13.39 1.06
CA ARG A 15 34.24 14.83 1.30
C ARG A 15 33.22 15.44 0.34
N GLU A 16 33.32 15.11 -0.93
CA GLU A 16 32.38 15.57 -1.96
C GLU A 16 30.94 15.11 -1.68
N LYS A 17 30.78 13.82 -1.36
CA LYS A 17 29.48 13.27 -0.92
C LYS A 17 28.94 13.98 0.31
N ARG A 18 29.78 14.27 1.31
CA ARG A 18 29.37 15.02 2.50
C ARG A 18 28.92 16.45 2.18
N VAL A 19 29.58 17.12 1.24
CA VAL A 19 29.16 18.43 0.73
C VAL A 19 27.78 18.35 0.07
N LEU A 20 27.54 17.34 -0.77
CA LEU A 20 26.25 17.11 -1.40
C LEU A 20 25.15 16.84 -0.36
N LEU A 21 25.38 15.95 0.60
CA LEU A 21 24.40 15.63 1.65
C LEU A 21 24.07 16.86 2.51
N ALA A 22 25.07 17.65 2.88
CA ALA A 22 24.86 18.89 3.64
C ALA A 22 24.08 19.95 2.84
N LEU A 23 24.32 20.03 1.52
CA LEU A 23 23.55 20.89 0.63
C LEU A 23 22.08 20.48 0.61
N VAL A 24 21.80 19.20 0.39
CA VAL A 24 20.43 18.67 0.32
C VAL A 24 19.72 18.90 1.67
N GLU A 25 20.37 18.59 2.79
CA GLU A 25 19.86 18.84 4.14
C GLU A 25 19.48 20.32 4.36
N TYR A 26 20.35 21.24 3.95
CA TYR A 26 20.10 22.68 4.07
C TYR A 26 18.95 23.12 3.14
N TYR A 27 18.91 22.59 1.91
CA TYR A 27 17.84 22.88 0.97
C TYR A 27 16.49 22.39 1.48
N ILE A 28 16.42 21.17 2.04
CA ILE A 28 15.19 20.62 2.65
C ILE A 28 14.60 21.59 3.68
N LYS A 29 15.46 22.13 4.56
CA LYS A 29 15.04 23.06 5.63
C LYS A 29 14.67 24.45 5.13
N SER A 30 15.42 24.98 4.17
CA SER A 30 15.33 26.40 3.78
C SER A 30 14.47 26.66 2.55
N GLY A 31 14.39 25.71 1.61
CA GLY A 31 13.80 25.89 0.28
C GLY A 31 14.56 26.88 -0.61
N LYS A 32 15.75 27.34 -0.20
CA LYS A 32 16.51 28.41 -0.90
C LYS A 32 17.76 27.85 -1.58
N PRO A 33 18.17 28.40 -2.75
CA PRO A 33 19.43 28.03 -3.40
C PRO A 33 20.63 28.13 -2.45
N VAL A 34 21.51 27.13 -2.48
CA VAL A 34 22.59 26.97 -1.50
C VAL A 34 23.93 27.43 -2.06
N GLY A 35 24.55 28.41 -1.39
CA GLY A 35 25.87 28.92 -1.71
C GLY A 35 27.00 28.22 -0.95
N SER A 36 28.21 28.28 -1.49
CA SER A 36 29.41 27.74 -0.83
C SER A 36 29.76 28.42 0.49
N SER A 37 29.40 29.70 0.67
CA SER A 37 29.56 30.43 1.93
C SER A 37 28.63 29.88 3.02
N ILE A 38 27.36 29.64 2.66
CA ILE A 38 26.35 29.08 3.55
C ILE A 38 26.81 27.72 4.09
N LEU A 39 27.27 26.82 3.22
CA LEU A 39 27.73 25.49 3.68
C LEU A 39 28.99 25.54 4.54
N LYS A 40 29.85 26.55 4.38
CA LYS A 40 31.02 26.71 5.25
C LYS A 40 30.61 26.96 6.70
N GLU A 41 29.51 27.68 6.93
CA GLU A 41 28.99 27.99 8.27
C GLU A 41 28.32 26.78 8.94
N VAL A 42 27.89 25.78 8.16
CA VAL A 42 27.18 24.58 8.64
C VAL A 42 28.14 23.46 9.11
N ASP A 43 29.45 23.72 9.12
CA ASP A 43 30.52 22.79 9.55
C ASP A 43 30.51 21.43 8.82
N VAL A 44 30.68 21.48 7.50
CA VAL A 44 30.72 20.30 6.62
C VAL A 44 32.10 19.62 6.62
N GLY A 45 32.87 19.81 7.71
CA GLY A 45 34.31 19.53 7.80
C GLY A 45 35.13 20.70 7.29
N ASP A 46 36.34 20.88 7.80
CA ASP A 46 37.27 22.02 7.56
C ASP A 46 37.59 22.30 6.08
N LEU A 47 36.59 22.70 5.29
CA LEU A 47 36.66 22.94 3.86
C LEU A 47 36.56 24.45 3.59
N SER A 48 37.44 24.95 2.74
CA SER A 48 37.36 26.34 2.28
C SER A 48 36.19 26.53 1.32
N SER A 49 35.65 27.75 1.23
CA SER A 49 34.60 28.08 0.25
C SER A 49 35.05 27.81 -1.19
N ALA A 50 36.34 28.00 -1.52
CA ALA A 50 36.90 27.67 -2.82
C ALA A 50 36.84 26.15 -3.10
N THR A 51 37.16 25.33 -2.11
CA THR A 51 37.06 23.87 -2.23
C THR A 51 35.61 23.42 -2.43
N ILE A 52 34.66 24.01 -1.71
CA ILE A 52 33.23 23.72 -1.88
C ILE A 52 32.75 24.12 -3.29
N ARG A 53 33.20 25.26 -3.84
CA ARG A 53 32.88 25.65 -5.22
C ARG A 53 33.41 24.65 -6.25
N ASN A 54 34.63 24.14 -6.07
CA ASN A 54 35.17 23.10 -6.95
C ASN A 54 34.35 21.81 -6.89
N TYR A 55 33.87 21.43 -5.69
CA TYR A 55 32.96 20.29 -5.56
C TYR A 55 31.59 20.55 -6.20
N PHE A 56 31.05 21.77 -6.08
CA PHE A 56 29.80 22.14 -6.75
C PHE A 56 29.89 22.02 -8.27
N ALA A 57 30.99 22.46 -8.88
CA ALA A 57 31.20 22.34 -10.32
C ALA A 57 31.16 20.87 -10.76
N ARG A 58 31.87 19.99 -10.03
CA ARG A 58 31.86 18.54 -10.32
C ARG A 58 30.47 17.91 -10.12
N LEU A 59 29.79 18.25 -9.03
CA LEU A 59 28.45 17.73 -8.73
C LEU A 59 27.40 18.23 -9.75
N GLU A 60 27.61 19.39 -10.35
CA GLU A 60 26.81 19.91 -11.46
C GLU A 60 27.10 19.14 -12.76
N GLU A 61 28.37 18.91 -13.10
CA GLU A 61 28.75 18.06 -14.25
C GLU A 61 28.19 16.64 -14.12
N GLU A 62 28.14 16.10 -12.91
CA GLU A 62 27.56 14.78 -12.61
C GLU A 62 26.01 14.79 -12.53
N GLY A 63 25.37 15.96 -12.65
CA GLY A 63 23.91 16.13 -12.67
C GLY A 63 23.23 16.05 -11.30
N TYR A 64 23.97 16.12 -10.19
CA TYR A 64 23.40 16.19 -8.84
C TYR A 64 22.90 17.59 -8.48
N LEU A 65 23.52 18.63 -9.04
CA LEU A 65 23.19 20.02 -8.76
C LEU A 65 22.88 20.77 -10.06
N ILE A 66 22.08 21.81 -9.98
CA ILE A 66 21.85 22.77 -11.07
C ILE A 66 22.03 24.21 -10.58
N GLN A 67 22.46 25.11 -11.48
CA GLN A 67 22.31 26.56 -11.30
C GLN A 67 20.99 27.04 -11.90
N GLN A 68 20.22 27.82 -11.16
CA GLN A 68 19.12 28.57 -11.79
C GLN A 68 19.57 29.90 -12.41
N HIS A 69 20.60 30.55 -11.85
CA HIS A 69 21.14 31.81 -12.37
C HIS A 69 22.66 31.87 -12.20
N ILE A 70 23.36 32.57 -13.09
CA ILE A 70 24.83 32.68 -13.13
C ILE A 70 25.43 33.20 -11.80
N SER A 71 24.68 33.98 -11.03
CA SER A 71 25.05 34.48 -9.69
C SER A 71 24.36 33.76 -8.52
N GLY A 72 23.44 32.84 -8.79
CA GLY A 72 22.62 32.14 -7.81
C GLY A 72 23.31 30.92 -7.20
N GLY A 73 22.83 30.51 -6.01
CA GLY A 73 23.24 29.26 -5.37
C GLY A 73 22.85 28.01 -6.19
N ARG A 74 23.21 26.83 -5.67
CA ARG A 74 22.91 25.53 -6.28
C ARG A 74 21.62 24.95 -5.74
N LEU A 75 20.87 24.27 -6.59
CA LEU A 75 19.71 23.47 -6.23
C LEU A 75 20.00 21.98 -6.41
N PRO A 76 19.53 21.11 -5.51
CA PRO A 76 19.62 19.67 -5.71
C PRO A 76 18.64 19.21 -6.79
N THR A 77 19.09 18.28 -7.61
CA THR A 77 18.23 17.56 -8.57
C THR A 77 17.58 16.35 -7.93
N GLU A 78 16.68 15.69 -8.65
CA GLU A 78 16.11 14.40 -8.24
C GLU A 78 17.19 13.36 -7.90
N LYS A 79 18.30 13.37 -8.65
CA LYS A 79 19.45 12.49 -8.42
C LYS A 79 20.10 12.73 -7.05
N ALA A 80 20.19 14.00 -6.62
CA ALA A 80 20.71 14.36 -5.30
C ALA A 80 19.76 13.94 -4.18
N PHE A 81 18.45 14.14 -4.36
CA PHE A 81 17.46 13.65 -3.40
C PHE A 81 17.48 12.13 -3.29
N ARG A 82 17.65 11.40 -4.40
CA ARG A 82 17.78 9.93 -4.40
C ARG A 82 18.99 9.46 -3.60
N LEU A 83 20.15 10.07 -3.82
CA LEU A 83 21.35 9.74 -3.05
C LEU A 83 21.16 10.05 -1.56
N TYR A 84 20.60 11.22 -1.24
CA TYR A 84 20.34 11.61 0.14
C TYR A 84 19.36 10.63 0.82
N ALA A 85 18.24 10.31 0.17
CA ALA A 85 17.28 9.34 0.67
C ALA A 85 17.92 7.95 0.90
N GLN A 86 18.76 7.49 -0.04
CA GLN A 86 19.46 6.21 0.07
C GLN A 86 20.39 6.14 1.29
N GLU A 87 21.12 7.22 1.61
CA GLU A 87 22.00 7.28 2.77
C GLU A 87 21.24 7.30 4.11
N HIS A 88 19.97 7.73 4.08
CA HIS A 88 19.14 7.89 5.26
C HIS A 88 18.05 6.82 5.40
N ILE A 89 17.90 5.88 4.45
CA ILE A 89 16.83 4.86 4.46
C ILE A 89 16.89 3.92 5.67
N GLU A 90 18.06 3.72 6.26
CA GLU A 90 18.24 2.93 7.48
C GLU A 90 18.17 3.77 8.76
N SER A 91 17.93 5.08 8.65
CA SER A 91 17.80 5.96 9.80
C SER A 91 16.64 5.51 10.68
N ARG A 92 16.96 5.18 11.93
CA ARG A 92 16.00 4.89 13.01
C ARG A 92 15.95 6.01 14.06
N GLY A 93 16.67 7.10 13.83
CA GLY A 93 16.91 8.12 14.84
C GLY A 93 15.77 9.12 14.94
N LEU A 94 14.83 8.90 15.86
CA LEU A 94 13.99 9.90 16.59
C LEU A 94 12.88 9.22 17.43
N ALA A 95 13.14 8.01 17.93
CA ALA A 95 12.12 7.14 18.54
C ALA A 95 11.32 7.83 19.66
N ALA A 96 11.95 8.45 20.66
CA ALA A 96 11.22 8.85 21.88
C ALA A 96 10.11 9.92 21.68
N GLU A 97 10.33 10.94 20.84
CA GLU A 97 9.33 11.99 20.61
C GLU A 97 8.22 11.53 19.65
N ILE A 98 8.60 10.73 18.65
CA ILE A 98 7.68 10.17 17.65
C ILE A 98 6.82 9.05 18.27
N GLU A 99 7.41 8.20 19.11
CA GLU A 99 6.74 7.11 19.83
C GLU A 99 5.67 7.63 20.77
N LYS A 100 5.92 8.76 21.45
CA LYS A 100 4.90 9.43 22.27
C LYS A 100 3.70 9.88 21.42
N ASN A 101 3.93 10.34 20.21
CA ASN A 101 2.88 10.79 19.29
C ASN A 101 2.11 9.63 18.65
N CYS A 102 2.74 8.46 18.48
CA CYS A 102 2.08 7.26 17.95
C CYS A 102 1.31 6.43 18.99
N ARG A 103 1.32 6.80 20.28
CA ARG A 103 0.59 6.08 21.35
C ARG A 103 -0.93 6.02 21.13
N SER A 104 -1.50 7.01 20.43
CA SER A 104 -2.91 7.03 20.05
C SER A 104 -3.28 5.85 19.15
N ILE A 105 -2.32 5.37 18.34
CA ILE A 105 -2.50 4.27 17.40
C ILE A 105 -2.48 2.93 18.16
N ASP A 106 -1.56 2.75 19.10
CA ASP A 106 -1.41 1.48 19.83
C ASP A 106 -2.63 1.12 20.71
N ASN A 107 -3.35 2.10 21.26
CA ASN A 107 -4.47 1.85 22.18
C ASN A 107 -5.80 1.45 21.52
N ASN A 108 -5.87 1.33 20.19
CA ASN A 108 -7.10 1.05 19.45
C ASN A 108 -7.23 -0.42 19.06
N ASP A 109 -7.34 -1.30 20.07
CA ASP A 109 -7.67 -2.70 19.82
C ASP A 109 -9.05 -2.79 19.15
N SER A 110 -9.11 -3.43 17.98
CA SER A 110 -10.32 -3.56 17.18
C SER A 110 -10.42 -4.96 16.61
N ARG A 111 -11.63 -5.53 16.66
CA ARG A 111 -11.94 -6.76 15.93
C ARG A 111 -11.94 -6.52 14.41
N LYS A 112 -12.23 -5.29 13.96
CA LYS A 112 -12.19 -4.88 12.55
C LYS A 112 -10.80 -4.34 12.23
N ILE A 113 -9.94 -5.18 11.66
CA ILE A 113 -8.56 -4.84 11.31
C ILE A 113 -8.52 -3.69 10.30
N THR A 114 -9.40 -3.71 9.31
CA THR A 114 -9.49 -2.68 8.27
C THR A 114 -9.77 -1.28 8.83
N SER A 115 -10.75 -1.16 9.74
CA SER A 115 -11.08 0.10 10.39
C SER A 115 -9.93 0.64 11.24
N TYR A 116 -9.21 -0.25 11.94
CA TYR A 116 -8.01 0.14 12.67
C TYR A 116 -6.93 0.72 11.74
N LEU A 117 -6.66 0.03 10.63
CA LEU A 117 -5.67 0.47 9.64
C LEU A 117 -6.02 1.83 9.01
N GLN A 118 -7.31 2.08 8.76
CA GLN A 118 -7.79 3.39 8.29
C GLN A 118 -7.50 4.50 9.29
N LEU A 119 -7.88 4.32 10.56
CA LEU A 119 -7.61 5.30 11.62
C LEU A 119 -6.11 5.53 11.82
N ALA A 120 -5.31 4.48 11.74
CA ALA A 120 -3.86 4.58 11.81
C ALA A 120 -3.29 5.40 10.64
N ALA A 121 -3.79 5.18 9.41
CA ALA A 121 -3.37 5.95 8.23
C ALA A 121 -3.73 7.43 8.32
N GLU A 122 -4.90 7.77 8.88
CA GLU A 122 -5.30 9.16 9.14
C GLU A 122 -4.37 9.85 10.14
N GLU A 123 -4.02 9.16 11.22
CA GLU A 123 -3.09 9.68 12.22
C GLU A 123 -1.67 9.84 11.63
N LEU A 124 -1.21 8.89 10.82
CA LEU A 124 0.05 9.01 10.10
C LEU A 124 0.07 10.22 9.17
N SER A 125 -1.03 10.46 8.44
CA SER A 125 -1.16 11.63 7.57
C SER A 125 -1.08 12.93 8.36
N ARG A 126 -1.71 12.97 9.54
CA ARG A 126 -1.66 14.12 10.44
C ARG A 126 -0.24 14.38 10.95
N LEU A 127 0.48 13.33 11.35
CA LEU A 127 1.84 13.42 11.90
C LEU A 127 2.88 13.81 10.84
N THR A 128 2.73 13.31 9.62
CA THR A 128 3.69 13.53 8.53
C THR A 128 3.33 14.71 7.63
N ASN A 129 2.13 15.29 7.81
CA ASN A 129 1.55 16.28 6.91
C ASN A 129 1.61 15.85 5.43
N SER A 130 1.42 14.55 5.17
CA SER A 130 1.57 13.95 3.85
C SER A 130 0.33 13.13 3.48
N ALA A 131 0.18 12.84 2.20
CA ALA A 131 -0.87 11.96 1.71
C ALA A 131 -0.46 10.50 1.99
N ILE A 132 -1.36 9.72 2.56
CA ILE A 132 -1.10 8.33 2.93
C ILE A 132 -2.03 7.43 2.13
N PHE A 133 -1.48 6.33 1.63
CA PHE A 133 -2.25 5.25 1.05
C PHE A 133 -1.79 3.91 1.62
N LEU A 134 -2.72 3.01 1.91
CA LEU A 134 -2.44 1.78 2.64
C LEU A 134 -3.21 0.62 2.04
N SER A 135 -2.55 -0.50 1.79
CA SER A 135 -3.24 -1.72 1.37
C SER A 135 -3.79 -2.48 2.57
N ALA A 136 -5.05 -2.88 2.54
CA ALA A 136 -5.59 -3.86 3.48
C ALA A 136 -4.81 -5.20 3.40
N PRO A 137 -4.84 -6.03 4.45
CA PRO A 137 -4.29 -7.38 4.38
C PRO A 137 -4.99 -8.18 3.28
N ARG A 138 -4.21 -8.90 2.48
CA ARG A 138 -4.71 -9.65 1.32
C ARG A 138 -5.59 -10.87 1.70
N PHE A 139 -6.45 -11.35 0.79
CA PHE A 139 -7.34 -12.52 0.99
C PHE A 139 -6.59 -13.85 1.18
N ASP A 140 -5.38 -13.98 0.66
CA ASP A 140 -4.50 -15.10 1.02
C ASP A 140 -4.09 -15.08 2.49
N HIS A 141 -4.55 -14.09 3.26
CA HIS A 141 -4.54 -14.02 4.70
C HIS A 141 -5.93 -13.93 5.35
N ASP A 142 -7.05 -13.81 4.62
CA ASP A 142 -8.39 -13.58 5.19
C ASP A 142 -9.34 -14.77 4.93
N PHE A 143 -10.24 -15.07 5.86
CA PHE A 143 -11.24 -16.13 5.70
C PHE A 143 -12.65 -15.56 5.65
N ILE A 144 -13.50 -16.11 4.78
CA ILE A 144 -14.94 -15.85 4.83
C ILE A 144 -15.49 -16.56 6.07
N THR A 145 -16.08 -15.80 6.98
CA THR A 145 -16.66 -16.31 8.23
C THR A 145 -18.15 -16.59 8.12
N ALA A 146 -18.85 -15.82 7.29
CA ALA A 146 -20.27 -15.97 7.06
C ALA A 146 -20.69 -15.43 5.69
N ILE A 147 -21.71 -16.06 5.12
CA ILE A 147 -22.48 -15.52 4.00
C ILE A 147 -23.93 -15.43 4.48
N LYS A 148 -24.49 -14.22 4.44
CA LYS A 148 -25.90 -13.96 4.75
C LYS A 148 -26.70 -13.76 3.49
N PHE A 149 -27.96 -14.16 3.51
CA PHE A 149 -28.84 -14.04 2.38
C PHE A 149 -30.15 -13.39 2.77
N ILE A 150 -30.52 -12.32 2.08
CA ILE A 150 -31.70 -11.52 2.39
C ILE A 150 -32.49 -11.34 1.08
N SER A 151 -33.76 -11.73 1.06
CA SER A 151 -34.62 -11.44 -0.10
C SER A 151 -34.93 -9.94 -0.14
N ILE A 152 -34.70 -9.32 -1.30
CA ILE A 152 -35.09 -7.93 -1.58
C ILE A 152 -36.51 -7.92 -2.13
N ASP A 153 -36.74 -8.75 -3.14
CA ASP A 153 -38.05 -8.94 -3.78
C ASP A 153 -38.20 -10.41 -4.24
N ASN A 154 -39.13 -10.65 -5.17
CA ASN A 154 -39.42 -11.99 -5.67
C ASN A 154 -38.32 -12.57 -6.58
N THR A 155 -37.45 -11.74 -7.12
CA THR A 155 -36.43 -12.09 -8.12
C THR A 155 -35.00 -11.70 -7.73
N HIS A 156 -34.82 -10.97 -6.64
CA HIS A 156 -33.52 -10.48 -6.19
C HIS A 156 -33.26 -10.83 -4.73
N GLY A 157 -32.05 -11.32 -4.47
CA GLY A 157 -31.51 -11.52 -3.13
C GLY A 157 -30.20 -10.76 -2.93
N LEU A 158 -30.02 -10.21 -1.74
CA LEU A 158 -28.78 -9.62 -1.27
C LEU A 158 -27.97 -10.67 -0.51
N CYS A 159 -26.82 -11.03 -1.06
CA CYS A 159 -25.80 -11.79 -0.36
C CYS A 159 -24.85 -10.82 0.37
N VAL A 160 -24.60 -11.06 1.65
CA VAL A 160 -23.61 -10.32 2.44
C VAL A 160 -22.51 -11.27 2.88
N ILE A 161 -21.30 -11.08 2.35
CA ILE A 161 -20.10 -11.84 2.69
C ILE A 161 -19.37 -11.10 3.79
N ILE A 162 -19.08 -11.80 4.88
CA ILE A 162 -18.35 -11.27 6.03
C ILE A 162 -17.04 -12.04 6.17
N THR A 163 -15.93 -11.33 6.31
CA THR A 163 -14.61 -11.93 6.53
C THR A 163 -14.12 -11.78 7.96
N ASP A 164 -13.07 -12.52 8.31
CA ASP A 164 -12.42 -12.50 9.62
C ASP A 164 -11.76 -11.15 9.91
N PHE A 165 -11.18 -10.47 8.90
CA PHE A 165 -10.68 -9.10 9.03
C PHE A 165 -11.77 -8.03 9.09
N GLY A 166 -13.04 -8.42 8.99
CA GLY A 166 -14.19 -7.51 9.09
C GLY A 166 -14.52 -6.80 7.77
N VAL A 167 -14.05 -7.31 6.63
CA VAL A 167 -14.51 -6.86 5.32
C VAL A 167 -15.93 -7.36 5.11
N ILE A 168 -16.80 -6.46 4.65
CA ILE A 168 -18.18 -6.76 4.27
C ILE A 168 -18.31 -6.49 2.78
N LYS A 169 -18.68 -7.51 2.01
CA LYS A 169 -19.02 -7.37 0.59
C LYS A 169 -20.48 -7.73 0.37
N THR A 170 -21.15 -6.95 -0.45
CA THR A 170 -22.57 -7.13 -0.77
C THR A 170 -22.73 -7.40 -2.25
N GLU A 171 -23.38 -8.50 -2.59
CA GLU A 171 -23.65 -8.90 -3.97
C GLU A 171 -25.15 -9.10 -4.15
N VAL A 172 -25.71 -8.56 -5.23
CA VAL A 172 -27.10 -8.84 -5.62
C VAL A 172 -27.10 -10.03 -6.55
N ILE A 173 -27.89 -11.03 -6.20
CA ILE A 173 -28.05 -12.29 -6.94
C ILE A 173 -29.49 -12.42 -7.41
N TYR A 174 -29.66 -12.89 -8.64
CA TYR A 174 -30.97 -13.17 -9.21
C TYR A 174 -31.50 -14.52 -8.73
N VAL A 175 -32.78 -14.58 -8.41
CA VAL A 175 -33.50 -15.78 -7.97
C VAL A 175 -34.73 -15.96 -8.84
N GLU A 176 -34.98 -17.18 -9.30
CA GLU A 176 -36.08 -17.46 -10.24
C GLU A 176 -37.46 -17.46 -9.57
N LYS A 177 -37.52 -17.60 -8.24
CA LYS A 177 -38.75 -17.65 -7.45
C LYS A 177 -38.62 -16.92 -6.13
N LYS A 178 -39.76 -16.45 -5.60
CA LYS A 178 -39.83 -15.89 -4.25
C LYS A 178 -39.45 -16.96 -3.22
N LEU A 179 -38.44 -16.67 -2.41
CA LEU A 179 -38.00 -17.56 -1.34
C LEU A 179 -38.70 -17.20 -0.03
N SER A 180 -39.14 -18.23 0.69
CA SER A 180 -39.65 -18.06 2.05
C SER A 180 -38.50 -17.81 3.03
N ALA A 181 -38.80 -17.25 4.21
CA ALA A 181 -37.80 -17.08 5.27
C ALA A 181 -37.17 -18.43 5.70
N PHE A 182 -37.93 -19.53 5.64
CA PHE A 182 -37.43 -20.87 5.94
C PHE A 182 -36.46 -21.38 4.87
N SER A 183 -36.80 -21.17 3.59
CA SER A 183 -35.93 -21.51 2.45
C SER A 183 -34.61 -20.74 2.53
N ILE A 184 -34.67 -19.44 2.79
CA ILE A 184 -33.48 -18.59 2.99
C ILE A 184 -32.60 -19.14 4.11
N LYS A 185 -33.20 -19.52 5.24
CA LYS A 185 -32.45 -20.06 6.37
C LYS A 185 -31.72 -21.37 6.02
N ARG A 186 -32.37 -22.27 5.27
CA ARG A 186 -31.75 -23.52 4.81
C ARG A 186 -30.62 -23.28 3.81
N ILE A 187 -30.79 -22.31 2.92
CA ILE A 187 -29.74 -21.86 1.99
C ILE A 187 -28.54 -21.27 2.76
N GLU A 188 -28.77 -20.45 3.79
CA GLU A 188 -27.69 -19.96 4.66
C GLU A 188 -26.96 -21.10 5.38
N ASP A 189 -27.69 -22.10 5.87
CA ASP A 189 -27.10 -23.27 6.53
C ASP A 189 -26.27 -24.10 5.55
N TYR A 190 -26.70 -24.19 4.29
CA TYR A 190 -25.88 -24.76 3.20
C TYR A 190 -24.58 -23.97 3.01
N PHE A 191 -24.61 -22.63 2.95
CA PHE A 191 -23.39 -21.82 2.84
C PHE A 191 -22.45 -22.06 4.03
N GLN A 192 -22.99 -22.10 5.25
CA GLN A 192 -22.20 -22.34 6.45
C GLN A 192 -21.54 -23.73 6.43
N TRP A 193 -22.26 -24.74 5.96
CA TRP A 193 -21.72 -26.08 5.75
C TRP A 193 -20.57 -26.06 4.75
N ARG A 194 -20.74 -25.42 3.59
CA ARG A 194 -19.69 -25.30 2.57
C ARG A 194 -18.45 -24.53 3.04
N LEU A 195 -18.64 -23.51 3.87
CA LEU A 195 -17.55 -22.70 4.42
C LEU A 195 -16.74 -23.44 5.49
N THR A 196 -17.41 -24.25 6.33
CA THR A 196 -16.80 -24.80 7.54
C THR A 196 -16.57 -26.31 7.52
N GLY A 197 -17.23 -27.04 6.62
CA GLY A 197 -17.10 -28.49 6.50
C GLY A 197 -17.72 -29.30 7.64
N HIS A 198 -18.59 -28.72 8.48
CA HIS A 198 -19.23 -29.44 9.60
C HIS A 198 -20.35 -30.38 9.13
N ASN A 199 -21.62 -30.03 9.33
CA ASN A 199 -22.75 -30.89 9.01
C ASN A 199 -23.62 -30.28 7.89
N PRO A 200 -24.09 -31.08 6.92
CA PRO A 200 -25.02 -30.60 5.91
C PRO A 200 -26.39 -30.27 6.52
N PRO A 201 -27.17 -29.38 5.89
CA PRO A 201 -28.53 -29.09 6.32
C PRO A 201 -29.42 -30.33 6.21
N HIS A 202 -30.11 -30.70 7.29
CA HIS A 202 -30.85 -31.97 7.38
C HIS A 202 -32.19 -31.96 6.61
N ASN A 203 -32.73 -30.78 6.29
CA ASN A 203 -34.08 -30.61 5.72
C ASN A 203 -34.08 -29.73 4.45
N ILE A 204 -32.96 -29.69 3.71
CA ILE A 204 -32.92 -28.94 2.45
C ILE A 204 -33.62 -29.74 1.35
N GLU A 205 -34.52 -29.08 0.61
CA GLU A 205 -35.16 -29.70 -0.56
C GLU A 205 -34.15 -29.74 -1.74
N ILE A 206 -34.33 -30.68 -2.68
CA ILE A 206 -33.37 -30.89 -3.79
C ILE A 206 -33.22 -29.63 -4.63
N ASP A 207 -34.32 -28.93 -4.90
CA ASP A 207 -34.35 -27.68 -5.65
C ASP A 207 -33.69 -26.52 -4.88
N GLU A 208 -33.88 -26.46 -3.56
CA GLU A 208 -33.20 -25.50 -2.69
C GLU A 208 -31.69 -25.76 -2.60
N GLU A 209 -31.26 -27.02 -2.58
CA GLU A 209 -29.85 -27.39 -2.59
C GLU A 209 -29.18 -26.99 -3.91
N GLN A 210 -29.82 -27.28 -5.04
CA GLN A 210 -29.33 -26.86 -6.36
C GLN A 210 -29.22 -25.33 -6.46
N LEU A 211 -30.23 -24.62 -5.97
CA LEU A 211 -30.21 -23.16 -5.94
C LEU A 211 -29.10 -22.63 -5.01
N ALA A 212 -28.95 -23.20 -3.81
CA ALA A 212 -27.90 -22.83 -2.88
C ALA A 212 -26.51 -23.07 -3.48
N GLN A 213 -26.30 -24.20 -4.16
CA GLN A 213 -25.05 -24.50 -4.84
C GLN A 213 -24.76 -23.50 -5.96
N LYS A 214 -25.77 -23.16 -6.78
CA LYS A 214 -25.65 -22.15 -7.85
C LYS A 214 -25.25 -20.79 -7.28
N ILE A 215 -25.97 -20.30 -6.26
CA ILE A 215 -25.70 -19.02 -5.61
C ILE A 215 -24.32 -19.02 -4.95
N TYR A 216 -23.96 -20.10 -4.24
CA TYR A 216 -22.67 -20.23 -3.58
C TYR A 216 -21.54 -20.16 -4.63
N ASN A 217 -21.58 -21.00 -5.65
CA ASN A 217 -20.53 -21.02 -6.68
C ASN A 217 -20.40 -19.67 -7.38
N GLU A 218 -21.51 -19.06 -7.78
CA GLU A 218 -21.52 -17.72 -8.37
C GLU A 218 -20.89 -16.69 -7.43
N LEU A 219 -21.28 -16.68 -6.17
CA LEU A 219 -20.76 -15.75 -5.17
C LEU A 219 -19.26 -15.95 -4.93
N LEU A 220 -18.79 -17.20 -4.86
CA LEU A 220 -17.37 -17.50 -4.67
C LEU A 220 -16.56 -17.14 -5.90
N VAL A 221 -17.07 -17.39 -7.11
CA VAL A 221 -16.43 -16.96 -8.35
C VAL A 221 -16.38 -15.45 -8.41
N ARG A 222 -17.47 -14.72 -8.17
CA ARG A 222 -17.48 -13.25 -8.12
C ARG A 222 -16.53 -12.71 -7.06
N TYR A 223 -16.49 -13.34 -5.88
CA TYR A 223 -15.59 -12.95 -4.81
C TYR A 223 -14.12 -13.17 -5.18
N ILE A 224 -13.78 -14.33 -5.75
CA ILE A 224 -12.41 -14.67 -6.19
C ILE A 224 -12.02 -13.81 -7.39
N VAL A 225 -12.87 -13.63 -8.39
CA VAL A 225 -12.61 -12.85 -9.60
C VAL A 225 -12.53 -11.36 -9.26
N GLY A 226 -13.45 -10.83 -8.46
CA GLY A 226 -13.37 -9.45 -7.96
C GLY A 226 -12.09 -9.18 -7.16
N TYR A 227 -11.56 -10.20 -6.47
CA TYR A 227 -10.27 -10.15 -5.80
C TYR A 227 -9.08 -10.27 -6.78
N SER A 228 -9.15 -11.19 -7.74
CA SER A 228 -8.08 -11.49 -8.70
C SER A 228 -7.92 -10.40 -9.76
N ASN A 229 -9.02 -9.76 -10.13
CA ASN A 229 -9.09 -8.60 -11.02
C ASN A 229 -9.05 -7.26 -10.27
N PHE A 230 -8.72 -7.26 -8.97
CA PHE A 230 -8.36 -6.09 -8.18
C PHE A 230 -9.23 -4.85 -8.44
N THR A 231 -10.53 -4.94 -8.15
CA THR A 231 -11.35 -3.73 -8.06
C THR A 231 -10.82 -2.82 -6.95
N ASP A 232 -11.05 -1.51 -7.09
CA ASP A 232 -10.41 -0.39 -6.37
C ASP A 232 -10.45 -0.39 -4.83
N TYR A 233 -11.03 -1.41 -4.20
CA TYR A 233 -11.55 -1.39 -2.83
C TYR A 233 -10.59 -1.85 -1.71
N GLU A 234 -9.28 -1.98 -1.98
CA GLU A 234 -8.32 -2.46 -0.96
C GLU A 234 -7.19 -1.48 -0.65
N ILE A 235 -7.21 -0.29 -1.27
CA ILE A 235 -6.28 0.79 -0.94
C ILE A 235 -7.05 1.92 -0.27
N TYR A 236 -6.83 2.05 1.04
CA TYR A 236 -7.28 3.20 1.80
C TYR A 236 -6.40 4.39 1.46
N ARG A 237 -7.00 5.58 1.37
CA ARG A 237 -6.34 6.83 0.98
C ARG A 237 -6.81 7.94 1.88
N THR A 238 -5.89 8.77 2.32
CA THR A 238 -6.22 9.95 3.12
C THR A 238 -5.13 11.01 2.99
N GLY A 239 -5.46 12.26 3.34
CA GLY A 239 -4.45 13.30 3.47
C GLY A 239 -3.97 13.97 2.19
N PHE A 240 -4.60 13.75 1.03
CA PHE A 240 -4.20 14.44 -0.21
C PHE A 240 -4.20 15.97 -0.05
N SER A 241 -5.19 16.51 0.66
CA SER A 241 -5.29 17.94 0.95
C SER A 241 -4.09 18.50 1.74
N LYS A 242 -3.31 17.67 2.42
CA LYS A 242 -2.08 18.10 3.11
C LYS A 242 -1.01 18.58 2.13
N LEU A 243 -0.99 18.03 0.92
CA LEU A 243 -0.01 18.40 -0.10
C LEU A 243 -0.11 19.87 -0.51
N ILE A 244 -1.32 20.45 -0.45
CA ILE A 244 -1.55 21.87 -0.79
C ILE A 244 -0.74 22.81 0.10
N THR A 245 -0.28 22.35 1.28
CA THR A 245 0.54 23.16 2.19
C THR A 245 1.99 23.32 1.73
N TYR A 246 2.48 22.50 0.80
CA TYR A 246 3.84 22.59 0.29
C TYR A 246 3.91 23.59 -0.88
N PRO A 247 4.91 24.50 -0.88
CA PRO A 247 5.10 25.46 -1.98
C PRO A 247 5.26 24.81 -3.36
N GLU A 248 5.82 23.60 -3.42
CA GLU A 248 6.01 22.85 -4.67
C GLU A 248 4.68 22.45 -5.33
N PHE A 249 3.58 22.43 -4.58
CA PHE A 249 2.24 22.12 -5.07
C PHE A 249 1.35 23.35 -5.26
N TYR A 250 1.92 24.57 -5.23
CA TYR A 250 1.18 25.79 -5.58
C TYR A 250 0.90 25.88 -7.09
N ASP A 251 1.70 25.20 -7.91
CA ASP A 251 1.39 24.99 -9.32
C ASP A 251 0.32 23.90 -9.46
N ALA A 252 -0.85 24.29 -9.98
CA ALA A 252 -1.97 23.39 -10.21
C ALA A 252 -1.60 22.20 -11.10
N THR A 253 -0.67 22.37 -12.04
CA THR A 253 -0.19 21.31 -12.93
C THR A 253 0.55 20.25 -12.12
N GLN A 254 1.45 20.67 -11.22
CA GLN A 254 2.23 19.78 -10.35
C GLN A 254 1.36 19.06 -9.32
N LEU A 255 0.35 19.74 -8.80
CA LEU A 255 -0.64 19.12 -7.93
C LEU A 255 -1.48 18.08 -8.70
N ALA A 256 -1.92 18.40 -9.92
CA ALA A 256 -2.72 17.51 -10.75
C ALA A 256 -1.96 16.23 -11.15
N THR A 257 -0.66 16.31 -11.46
CA THR A 257 0.15 15.10 -11.74
C THR A 257 0.21 14.19 -10.52
N SER A 258 0.41 14.75 -9.33
CA SER A 258 0.44 14.00 -8.07
C SER A 258 -0.94 13.46 -7.67
N LEU A 259 -2.02 14.20 -7.96
CA LEU A 259 -3.40 13.75 -7.76
C LEU A 259 -3.72 12.56 -8.64
N SER A 260 -3.36 12.61 -9.93
CA SER A 260 -3.58 11.52 -10.89
C SER A 260 -2.96 10.21 -10.38
N LEU A 261 -1.74 10.28 -9.84
CA LEU A 261 -1.09 9.11 -9.22
C LEU A 261 -1.82 8.63 -7.95
N PHE A 262 -2.33 9.56 -7.14
CA PHE A 262 -3.07 9.25 -5.90
C PHE A 262 -4.50 8.75 -6.13
N GLU A 263 -5.11 9.06 -7.28
CA GLU A 263 -6.41 8.55 -7.71
C GLU A 263 -6.28 7.16 -8.36
N ASN A 264 -5.13 6.86 -8.97
CA ASN A 264 -4.88 5.58 -9.62
C ASN A 264 -4.56 4.45 -8.63
N SER A 265 -5.60 3.68 -8.26
CA SER A 265 -5.51 2.51 -7.39
C SER A 265 -4.53 1.46 -7.90
N HIS A 266 -4.46 1.26 -9.22
CA HIS A 266 -3.58 0.28 -9.83
C HIS A 266 -2.11 0.64 -9.60
N SER A 267 -1.74 1.88 -9.89
CA SER A 267 -0.39 2.40 -9.70
C SER A 267 0.08 2.31 -8.24
N MET A 268 -0.75 2.75 -7.30
CA MET A 268 -0.47 2.63 -5.86
C MET A 268 -0.26 1.18 -5.45
N ARG A 269 -1.06 0.25 -6.00
CA ARG A 269 -0.92 -1.18 -5.70
C ARG A 269 0.42 -1.72 -6.17
N LEU A 270 0.86 -1.35 -7.37
CA LEU A 270 2.15 -1.80 -7.89
C LEU A 270 3.30 -1.31 -7.00
N LEU A 271 3.27 -0.04 -6.59
CA LEU A 271 4.25 0.53 -5.65
C LEU A 271 4.28 -0.25 -4.31
N LEU A 272 3.12 -0.50 -3.69
CA LEU A 272 3.04 -1.25 -2.44
C LEU A 272 3.45 -2.72 -2.60
N LYS A 273 3.14 -3.34 -3.74
CA LYS A 273 3.52 -4.72 -4.06
C LYS A 273 5.04 -4.85 -4.23
N GLU A 274 5.67 -3.89 -4.90
CA GLU A 274 7.14 -3.84 -5.02
C GLU A 274 7.81 -3.76 -3.66
N CYS A 275 7.27 -2.97 -2.74
CA CYS A 275 7.75 -2.85 -1.38
C CYS A 275 7.62 -4.17 -0.60
N SER A 276 6.42 -4.78 -0.68
CA SER A 276 6.10 -6.02 0.02
C SER A 276 6.94 -7.22 -0.44
N LYS A 277 7.25 -7.31 -1.75
CA LYS A 277 8.05 -8.40 -2.33
C LYS A 277 9.44 -8.54 -1.70
N HIS A 278 10.07 -7.43 -1.34
CA HIS A 278 11.41 -7.40 -0.75
C HIS A 278 11.40 -7.30 0.78
N ASN A 279 10.22 -7.20 1.39
CA ASN A 279 10.02 -7.06 2.82
C ASN A 279 10.89 -5.95 3.46
N ALA A 280 11.12 -4.87 2.72
CA ALA A 280 12.00 -3.76 3.11
C ALA A 280 11.40 -2.43 2.63
N MET A 281 11.82 -1.33 3.26
CA MET A 281 11.45 0.01 2.84
C MET A 281 11.85 0.26 1.39
N LYS A 282 11.00 0.97 0.66
CA LYS A 282 11.32 1.50 -0.67
C LYS A 282 10.94 2.97 -0.77
N PHE A 283 11.58 3.67 -1.69
CA PHE A 283 11.22 5.03 -2.04
C PHE A 283 11.35 5.24 -3.55
N TRP A 284 10.57 6.18 -4.08
CA TRP A 284 10.60 6.63 -5.47
C TRP A 284 10.55 8.15 -5.47
N ILE A 285 11.41 8.79 -6.25
CA ILE A 285 11.54 10.25 -6.29
C ILE A 285 11.50 10.70 -7.75
N GLY A 286 10.59 11.64 -8.05
CA GLY A 286 10.47 12.27 -9.37
C GLY A 286 10.31 11.24 -10.48
N THR A 287 11.28 11.21 -11.40
CA THR A 287 11.36 10.29 -12.55
C THR A 287 11.27 8.80 -12.20
N ASP A 288 11.58 8.38 -10.96
CA ASP A 288 11.38 6.98 -10.53
C ASP A 288 9.90 6.53 -10.61
N LEU A 289 8.97 7.48 -10.67
CA LEU A 289 7.53 7.25 -10.68
C LEU A 289 6.92 7.17 -12.09
N GLU A 290 7.71 7.43 -13.15
CA GLU A 290 7.26 7.33 -14.55
C GLU A 290 6.61 5.98 -14.90
N PRO A 291 7.10 4.82 -14.42
CA PRO A 291 6.45 3.53 -14.71
C PRO A 291 5.03 3.40 -14.11
N TYR A 292 4.68 4.27 -13.15
CA TYR A 292 3.45 4.21 -12.38
C TYR A 292 2.50 5.38 -12.69
N SER A 293 2.91 6.34 -13.51
CA SER A 293 2.15 7.55 -13.77
C SER A 293 2.16 7.87 -15.26
N THR A 294 1.04 8.39 -15.77
CA THR A 294 0.95 8.86 -17.16
C THR A 294 1.68 10.19 -17.37
N LEU A 295 1.91 10.94 -16.29
CA LEU A 295 2.58 12.23 -16.26
C LEU A 295 3.81 12.14 -15.35
N THR A 296 4.86 12.91 -15.60
CA THR A 296 6.04 12.98 -14.74
C THR A 296 5.67 13.68 -13.43
N PRO A 297 5.57 12.94 -12.31
CA PRO A 297 5.11 13.53 -11.06
C PRO A 297 6.29 14.14 -10.31
N ASN A 298 6.15 15.40 -9.88
CA ASN A 298 7.17 16.09 -9.08
C ASN A 298 6.93 15.83 -7.59
N CYS A 299 6.94 14.56 -7.21
CA CYS A 299 6.67 14.12 -5.85
C CYS A 299 7.62 13.00 -5.44
N SER A 300 7.54 12.62 -4.18
CA SER A 300 8.22 11.44 -3.67
C SER A 300 7.22 10.52 -2.99
N ILE A 301 7.45 9.21 -3.14
CA ILE A 301 6.71 8.16 -2.46
C ILE A 301 7.67 7.37 -1.60
N LEU A 302 7.34 7.22 -0.32
CA LEU A 302 8.03 6.33 0.62
C LEU A 302 7.07 5.19 0.97
N ALA A 303 7.52 3.94 0.96
CA ALA A 303 6.69 2.80 1.31
C ALA A 303 7.36 1.87 2.31
N MET A 304 6.56 1.28 3.18
CA MET A 304 6.99 0.35 4.22
C MET A 304 5.99 -0.81 4.35
N PRO A 305 6.41 -2.09 4.26
CA PRO A 305 5.52 -3.19 4.55
C PRO A 305 5.18 -3.26 6.04
N TYR A 306 3.97 -3.70 6.35
CA TYR A 306 3.58 -4.12 7.70
C TYR A 306 3.28 -5.62 7.71
N ARG A 307 3.36 -6.22 8.89
CA ARG A 307 3.43 -7.67 9.04
C ARG A 307 2.40 -8.20 10.03
N ILE A 308 1.98 -9.44 9.81
CA ILE A 308 1.35 -10.25 10.85
C ILE A 308 2.39 -11.31 11.23
N ASN A 309 2.81 -11.32 12.49
CA ASN A 309 4.01 -12.02 12.92
C ASN A 309 5.23 -11.61 12.06
N SER A 310 5.77 -12.54 11.27
CA SER A 310 6.94 -12.31 10.41
C SER A 310 6.60 -12.17 8.91
N HIS A 311 5.33 -12.29 8.53
CA HIS A 311 4.91 -12.28 7.13
C HIS A 311 4.37 -10.91 6.71
N PRO A 312 4.88 -10.31 5.61
CA PRO A 312 4.33 -9.08 5.07
C PRO A 312 2.92 -9.35 4.51
N VAL A 313 1.93 -8.64 5.03
CA VAL A 313 0.52 -8.82 4.63
C VAL A 313 -0.03 -7.61 3.89
N GLY A 314 0.69 -6.50 3.92
CA GLY A 314 0.38 -5.27 3.20
C GLY A 314 1.50 -4.24 3.37
N ALA A 315 1.30 -3.05 2.82
CA ALA A 315 2.23 -1.94 2.96
C ALA A 315 1.50 -0.60 3.12
N ILE A 316 2.22 0.34 3.71
CA ILE A 316 1.84 1.75 3.83
C ILE A 316 2.70 2.55 2.86
N GLY A 317 2.09 3.43 2.10
CA GLY A 317 2.71 4.41 1.22
C GLY A 317 2.45 5.82 1.71
N LEU A 318 3.46 6.67 1.63
CA LEU A 318 3.44 8.08 1.94
C LEU A 318 3.83 8.82 0.67
N LEU A 319 2.92 9.62 0.12
CA LEU A 319 3.15 10.52 -1.00
C LEU A 319 3.32 11.94 -0.46
N SER A 320 4.40 12.62 -0.86
CA SER A 320 4.70 13.99 -0.46
C SER A 320 5.54 14.73 -1.51
N SER A 321 5.92 15.98 -1.23
CA SER A 321 6.89 16.72 -2.05
C SER A 321 8.24 16.00 -2.11
N MET A 322 9.09 16.33 -3.08
CA MET A 322 10.49 15.88 -3.08
C MET A 322 11.31 16.54 -1.95
N ARG A 323 10.89 17.71 -1.50
CA ARG A 323 11.57 18.45 -0.44
C ARG A 323 10.99 18.11 0.93
N ILE A 324 11.33 16.93 1.43
CA ILE A 324 10.85 16.42 2.72
C ILE A 324 12.00 16.03 3.66
N PRO A 325 11.79 16.06 4.99
CA PRO A 325 12.78 15.56 5.94
C PRO A 325 12.82 14.03 5.93
N TYR A 326 13.50 13.46 4.92
CA TYR A 326 13.56 12.02 4.67
C TYR A 326 14.02 11.23 5.91
N ASP A 327 15.06 11.69 6.60
CA ASP A 327 15.59 11.07 7.81
C ASP A 327 14.52 10.86 8.90
N LYS A 328 13.68 11.87 9.12
CA LYS A 328 12.58 11.84 10.09
C LYS A 328 11.43 10.97 9.62
N LEU A 329 11.03 11.12 8.35
CA LEU A 329 9.91 10.38 7.79
C LEU A 329 10.21 8.90 7.66
N PHE A 330 11.46 8.53 7.35
CA PHE A 330 11.88 7.14 7.36
C PHE A 330 11.77 6.55 8.77
N ALA A 331 12.38 7.20 9.77
CA ALA A 331 12.30 6.74 11.16
C ALA A 331 10.84 6.60 11.64
N LEU A 332 9.97 7.54 11.26
CA LEU A 332 8.55 7.51 11.60
C LEU A 332 7.82 6.35 10.90
N LEU A 333 8.06 6.12 9.62
CA LEU A 333 7.44 5.01 8.88
C LEU A 333 7.86 3.64 9.43
N TYR A 334 9.13 3.46 9.83
CA TYR A 334 9.56 2.23 10.51
C TYR A 334 8.79 2.01 11.80
N LEU A 335 8.79 3.01 12.68
CA LEU A 335 8.10 2.91 13.98
C LEU A 335 6.61 2.64 13.79
N PHE A 336 5.97 3.36 12.87
CA PHE A 336 4.56 3.19 12.58
C PHE A 336 4.23 1.79 12.04
N ALA A 337 5.06 1.26 11.14
CA ALA A 337 4.88 -0.08 10.63
C ALA A 337 5.10 -1.17 11.71
N ASP A 338 6.05 -0.96 12.63
CA ASP A 338 6.25 -1.86 13.76
C ASP A 338 5.03 -1.84 14.70
N ILE A 339 4.49 -0.66 15.04
CA ILE A 339 3.27 -0.52 15.86
C ILE A 339 2.07 -1.17 15.18
N ILE A 340 1.84 -0.92 13.88
CA ILE A 340 0.77 -1.59 13.14
C ILE A 340 0.96 -3.10 13.16
N SER A 341 2.18 -3.57 12.92
CA SER A 341 2.45 -5.01 12.88
C SER A 341 2.17 -5.67 14.22
N GLU A 342 2.59 -5.05 15.32
CA GLU A 342 2.33 -5.53 16.68
C GLU A 342 0.83 -5.52 16.99
N THR A 343 0.12 -4.41 16.77
CA THR A 343 -1.30 -4.28 17.10
C THR A 343 -2.17 -5.19 16.25
N VAL A 344 -1.91 -5.31 14.94
CA VAL A 344 -2.67 -6.23 14.07
C VAL A 344 -2.43 -7.68 14.51
N THR A 345 -1.17 -8.05 14.79
CA THR A 345 -0.84 -9.37 15.31
C THR A 345 -1.55 -9.65 16.64
N ARG A 346 -1.50 -8.69 17.58
CA ARG A 346 -2.17 -8.77 18.88
C ARG A 346 -3.69 -8.91 18.74
N ASN A 347 -4.33 -8.11 17.87
CA ASN A 347 -5.77 -8.18 17.62
C ASN A 347 -6.19 -9.53 17.03
N ILE A 348 -5.37 -10.10 16.15
CA ILE A 348 -5.62 -11.43 15.57
C ILE A 348 -5.69 -12.49 16.66
N TYR A 349 -4.71 -12.52 17.57
CA TYR A 349 -4.71 -13.47 18.69
C TYR A 349 -5.81 -13.17 19.71
N LYS A 350 -5.97 -11.91 20.12
CA LYS A 350 -6.94 -11.47 21.13
C LYS A 350 -8.38 -11.78 20.72
N PHE A 351 -8.73 -11.54 19.46
CA PHE A 351 -10.08 -11.74 18.94
C PHE A 351 -10.27 -13.08 18.21
N LYS A 352 -9.24 -13.95 18.22
CA LYS A 352 -9.23 -15.26 17.55
C LYS A 352 -9.61 -15.17 16.07
N ILE A 353 -9.15 -14.11 15.41
CA ILE A 353 -9.35 -13.89 13.98
C ILE A 353 -8.52 -14.94 13.24
N LYS A 354 -9.16 -15.75 12.38
CA LYS A 354 -8.39 -16.70 11.59
C LYS A 354 -7.72 -15.94 10.46
N TYR A 355 -6.49 -16.29 10.16
CA TYR A 355 -5.78 -15.74 9.02
C TYR A 355 -4.99 -16.84 8.32
N ARG A 356 -4.98 -16.82 6.99
CA ARG A 356 -4.26 -17.80 6.18
C ARG A 356 -2.75 -17.49 6.24
N GLN A 357 -1.94 -18.51 6.52
CA GLN A 357 -0.49 -18.41 6.37
C GLN A 357 -0.12 -18.91 4.97
N PRO A 358 0.69 -18.17 4.20
CA PRO A 358 1.13 -18.61 2.90
C PRO A 358 2.03 -19.84 3.10
N GLN A 359 1.52 -21.03 2.77
CA GLN A 359 2.37 -22.21 2.66
C GLN A 359 3.21 -22.08 1.40
N GLN A 360 4.55 -22.12 1.55
CA GLN A 360 5.48 -22.31 0.44
C GLN A 360 5.53 -23.77 -0.04
N SER A 361 4.47 -24.55 0.19
CA SER A 361 4.38 -25.86 -0.43
C SER A 361 4.15 -25.64 -1.92
N PRO A 362 4.97 -26.20 -2.82
CA PRO A 362 4.58 -26.26 -4.22
C PRO A 362 3.20 -26.90 -4.26
N LEU A 363 2.26 -26.30 -4.99
CA LEU A 363 0.99 -26.92 -5.29
C LEU A 363 1.30 -28.27 -5.95
N SER A 364 1.33 -29.34 -5.15
CA SER A 364 1.26 -30.70 -5.66
C SER A 364 -0.16 -30.87 -6.15
N PHE A 365 -0.38 -30.49 -7.41
CA PHE A 365 -1.54 -30.97 -8.13
C PHE A 365 -1.38 -32.49 -8.19
N ASP A 366 -2.06 -33.21 -7.30
CA ASP A 366 -2.31 -34.63 -7.48
C ASP A 366 -3.28 -34.78 -8.66
N ILE A 367 -2.70 -34.70 -9.86
CA ILE A 367 -3.39 -34.83 -11.15
C ILE A 367 -4.14 -36.18 -11.22
N GLN A 368 -3.74 -37.16 -10.41
CA GLN A 368 -4.33 -38.50 -10.41
C GLN A 368 -5.73 -38.59 -9.77
N ASN A 369 -6.18 -37.61 -8.97
CA ASN A 369 -7.48 -37.67 -8.28
C ASN A 369 -8.45 -36.51 -8.58
N SER A 370 -8.10 -35.59 -9.49
CA SER A 370 -9.00 -34.51 -9.86
C SER A 370 -9.90 -34.90 -11.06
N GLN A 371 -11.12 -35.37 -10.78
CA GLN A 371 -12.24 -35.26 -11.73
C GLN A 371 -12.68 -33.79 -11.85
N LEU A 372 -11.77 -32.90 -12.24
CA LEU A 372 -12.07 -31.47 -12.41
C LEU A 372 -11.76 -31.06 -13.85
N LEU A 373 -12.77 -30.47 -14.49
CA LEU A 373 -12.78 -29.77 -15.78
C LEU A 373 -12.58 -30.55 -17.08
N HIS A 374 -12.13 -31.82 -17.07
CA HIS A 374 -11.98 -32.60 -18.31
C HIS A 374 -13.27 -33.22 -18.88
N GLN A 375 -14.43 -33.04 -18.22
CA GLN A 375 -15.72 -33.56 -18.72
C GLN A 375 -16.59 -32.53 -19.41
N THR A 376 -16.12 -31.30 -19.58
CA THR A 376 -16.82 -30.29 -20.38
C THR A 376 -15.97 -29.97 -21.59
N GLU A 377 -16.38 -30.44 -22.76
CA GLU A 377 -15.87 -29.90 -24.02
C GLU A 377 -16.09 -28.39 -24.01
N PRO A 378 -15.05 -27.57 -24.26
CA PRO A 378 -15.22 -26.13 -24.36
C PRO A 378 -16.02 -25.84 -25.63
N LEU A 379 -17.30 -25.49 -25.47
CA LEU A 379 -18.09 -24.92 -26.56
C LEU A 379 -17.44 -23.61 -27.00
N LEU A 380 -16.92 -23.56 -28.23
CA LEU A 380 -16.49 -22.31 -28.84
C LEU A 380 -17.74 -21.51 -29.21
N LEU A 381 -17.65 -20.18 -29.16
CA LEU A 381 -18.75 -19.28 -29.56
C LEU A 381 -19.23 -19.53 -31.01
N GLU A 382 -18.38 -20.13 -31.84
CA GLU A 382 -18.65 -20.52 -33.22
C GLU A 382 -19.56 -21.77 -33.32
N ASP A 383 -19.53 -22.64 -32.30
CA ASP A 383 -20.32 -23.87 -32.22
C ASP A 383 -21.78 -23.62 -31.77
N MET A 384 -22.08 -22.43 -31.25
CA MET A 384 -23.44 -22.03 -30.85
C MET A 384 -24.37 -21.72 -32.03
N ASN A 385 -23.81 -21.35 -33.20
CA ASN A 385 -24.62 -21.07 -34.40
C ASN A 385 -25.20 -22.34 -35.03
N THR A 386 -24.55 -23.49 -34.84
CA THR A 386 -25.00 -24.78 -35.39
C THR A 386 -26.12 -25.42 -34.57
N ILE A 387 -26.27 -25.03 -33.29
CA ILE A 387 -27.24 -25.62 -32.37
C ILE A 387 -28.59 -24.88 -32.39
N LEU A 388 -28.61 -23.61 -32.80
CA LEU A 388 -29.82 -22.78 -32.79
C LEU A 388 -30.69 -22.85 -34.06
N GLY A 389 -30.28 -23.59 -35.09
CA GLY A 389 -31.14 -23.87 -36.25
C GLY A 389 -31.77 -22.62 -36.89
N VAL A 390 -30.96 -21.57 -37.07
CA VAL A 390 -31.37 -20.39 -37.84
C VAL A 390 -30.55 -20.40 -39.13
N GLU A 391 -31.16 -20.85 -40.22
CA GLU A 391 -30.75 -20.45 -41.57
C GLU A 391 -31.07 -18.97 -41.82
#